data_AF-A0A7L6AVK3-F1
#
_entry.id   AF-A0A7L6AVK3-F1
#
_cell.length_a   1.000
_cell.length_b   1.000
_cell.length_c   1.000
_cell.angle_alpha   90.00
_cell.angle_beta   90.00
_cell.angle_gamma   90.00
#
_symmetry.space_group_name_H-M   'P 1'
#
loop_
_entity.id
_entity.type
_entity.pdbx_description
1 polymer ?
#
loop_
_entity_poly.entity_id
_entity_poly.type
_entity_poly.pdbx_seq_one_letter_code
_entity_poly.pdbx_strand_id
1 'polypeptide(L)'
;MMNFSRSELEKWPRIMAGRAFLLNLWKNMRTLNLKTKIGNIIFSLRENYPKENWFDFDAKCIMREQYSQFYPREFFCSLHYNDLIRLACEIERLSHEVKNNEFSQNNIDYMPLEADFQLMLYDGWYEDGCGEFSICFMIHMEILTNDEVEHSHFGFKTLIDFNDMQILCNNIRELVGASENPMTSKSL
;
A
#
# COMPACT_ATOMS: atom_id res chain seq x y z
N MET A 1 -36.22 -22.27 8.75
CA MET A 1 -35.10 -22.59 7.85
C MET A 1 -35.29 -21.78 6.59
N MET A 2 -34.49 -20.74 6.38
CA MET A 2 -34.60 -19.90 5.17
C MET A 2 -33.75 -20.54 4.06
N ASN A 3 -34.40 -20.84 2.94
CA ASN A 3 -33.76 -21.31 1.71
C ASN A 3 -33.36 -20.09 0.89
N PHE A 4 -32.06 -19.85 0.74
CA PHE A 4 -31.52 -18.82 -0.14
C PHE A 4 -31.51 -19.29 -1.60
N SER A 5 -31.75 -18.36 -2.52
CA SER A 5 -31.77 -18.64 -3.96
C SER A 5 -30.35 -18.74 -4.52
N ARG A 6 -30.17 -19.56 -5.57
CA ARG A 6 -28.86 -19.86 -6.17
C ARG A 6 -28.14 -18.61 -6.75
N SER A 7 -28.88 -17.52 -7.00
CA SER A 7 -28.36 -16.23 -7.49
C SER A 7 -27.83 -15.30 -6.40
N GLU A 8 -28.12 -15.55 -5.12
CA GLU A 8 -27.60 -14.74 -4.01
C GLU A 8 -26.23 -15.20 -3.52
N LEU A 9 -25.88 -16.46 -3.80
CA LEU A 9 -24.57 -17.05 -3.48
C LEU A 9 -23.45 -16.66 -4.47
N GLU A 10 -23.77 -15.95 -5.57
CA GLU A 10 -22.80 -15.51 -6.58
C GLU A 10 -22.28 -14.07 -6.36
N LYS A 11 -22.78 -13.35 -5.35
CA LYS A 11 -22.33 -11.98 -5.02
C LYS A 11 -21.25 -11.88 -3.93
N TRP A 12 -20.70 -13.01 -3.49
CA TRP A 12 -19.61 -13.05 -2.52
C TRP A 12 -18.28 -13.36 -3.22
N PRO A 13 -17.21 -12.57 -3.04
CA PRO A 13 -15.89 -12.98 -3.50
C PRO A 13 -15.50 -14.29 -2.82
N ARG A 14 -15.24 -15.30 -3.64
CA ARG A 14 -14.99 -16.69 -3.27
C ARG A 14 -13.76 -16.81 -2.37
N ILE A 15 -13.99 -17.04 -1.08
CA ILE A 15 -12.97 -17.51 -0.15
C ILE A 15 -12.70 -19.00 -0.46
N MET A 16 -11.42 -19.31 -0.66
CA MET A 16 -10.79 -20.65 -0.68
C MET A 16 -10.96 -21.54 -1.93
N ALA A 17 -10.01 -21.42 -2.86
CA ALA A 17 -9.41 -22.59 -3.50
C ALA A 17 -7.99 -22.26 -3.96
N GLY A 18 -6.98 -23.00 -3.48
CA GLY A 18 -5.67 -23.07 -4.15
C GLY A 18 -4.42 -22.66 -3.37
N ARG A 19 -4.27 -23.06 -2.09
CA ARG A 19 -3.03 -22.85 -1.31
C ARG A 19 -1.74 -23.36 -2.00
N ALA A 20 -1.83 -24.30 -2.93
CA ALA A 20 -0.67 -24.83 -3.67
C ALA A 20 -0.46 -24.19 -5.07
N PHE A 21 -1.49 -23.58 -5.66
CA PHE A 21 -1.40 -22.90 -6.96
C PHE A 21 -0.93 -21.45 -6.81
N LEU A 22 -1.28 -20.81 -5.70
CA LEU A 22 -0.86 -19.44 -5.37
C LEU A 22 0.65 -19.34 -5.17
N LEU A 23 1.32 -20.32 -4.54
CA LEU A 23 2.76 -20.21 -4.24
C LEU A 23 3.67 -20.11 -5.49
N ASN A 24 3.24 -20.56 -6.67
CA ASN A 24 4.02 -20.45 -7.91
C ASN A 24 3.69 -19.20 -8.76
N LEU A 25 2.54 -18.55 -8.55
CA LEU A 25 2.19 -17.28 -9.21
C LEU A 25 2.94 -16.08 -8.62
N TRP A 26 3.46 -16.20 -7.40
CA TRP A 26 4.14 -15.10 -6.69
C TRP A 26 5.56 -14.84 -7.17
N LYS A 27 6.16 -15.75 -7.95
CA LYS A 27 7.56 -15.61 -8.39
C LYS A 27 7.82 -14.47 -9.38
N ASN A 28 6.76 -13.94 -10.03
CA ASN A 28 6.86 -12.81 -10.96
C ASN A 28 5.91 -11.65 -10.58
N MET A 29 5.24 -11.71 -9.42
CA MET A 29 4.39 -10.59 -8.99
C MET A 29 5.27 -9.47 -8.44
N ARG A 30 5.08 -8.26 -8.96
CA ARG A 30 5.69 -7.07 -8.37
C ARG A 30 5.01 -6.81 -7.03
N THR A 31 5.82 -6.73 -5.98
CA THR A 31 5.33 -6.50 -4.62
C THR A 31 5.91 -5.20 -4.07
N LEU A 32 5.06 -4.38 -3.46
CA LEU A 32 5.50 -3.28 -2.60
C LEU A 32 5.48 -3.78 -1.15
N ASN A 33 6.51 -3.44 -0.39
CA ASN A 33 6.71 -3.99 0.93
C ASN A 33 6.95 -2.89 1.96
N LEU A 34 5.96 -2.63 2.81
CA LEU A 34 6.04 -1.65 3.88
C LEU A 34 6.41 -2.37 5.19
N LYS A 35 7.72 -2.49 5.41
CA LYS A 35 8.26 -3.10 6.63
C LYS A 35 8.33 -2.07 7.74
N THR A 36 7.76 -2.40 8.88
CA THR A 36 7.69 -1.52 10.06
C THR A 36 8.14 -2.27 11.31
N LYS A 37 8.37 -1.55 12.40
CA LYS A 37 8.70 -2.20 13.69
C LYS A 37 7.60 -3.11 14.22
N ILE A 38 6.33 -2.85 13.92
CA ILE A 38 5.22 -3.64 14.45
C ILE A 38 4.74 -4.76 13.51
N GLY A 39 5.27 -4.82 12.29
CA GLY A 39 4.80 -5.77 11.28
C GLY A 39 5.16 -5.36 9.87
N ASN A 40 4.60 -6.08 8.91
CA ASN A 40 4.85 -5.88 7.49
C ASN A 40 3.54 -5.84 6.70
N ILE A 41 3.40 -4.87 5.80
CA ILE A 41 2.28 -4.82 4.85
C ILE A 41 2.83 -5.07 3.45
N ILE A 42 2.36 -6.15 2.84
CA ILE A 42 2.79 -6.61 1.51
C ILE A 42 1.66 -6.32 0.53
N PHE A 43 1.91 -5.45 -0.44
CA PHE A 43 0.99 -5.16 -1.53
C PHE A 43 1.43 -5.96 -2.76
N SER A 44 0.64 -6.93 -3.17
CA SER A 44 0.93 -7.75 -4.35
C SER A 44 0.14 -7.20 -5.52
N LEU A 45 0.83 -6.75 -6.57
CA LEU A 45 0.15 -6.26 -7.77
C LEU A 45 -0.68 -7.39 -8.37
N ARG A 46 -1.99 -7.18 -8.41
CA ARG A 46 -2.96 -8.10 -8.98
C ARG A 46 -3.22 -7.77 -10.43
N GLU A 47 -3.51 -6.51 -10.73
CA GLU A 47 -3.81 -6.02 -12.07
C GLU A 47 -3.32 -4.58 -12.25
N ASN A 48 -3.02 -4.21 -13.49
CA ASN A 48 -2.65 -2.85 -13.88
C ASN A 48 -3.54 -2.46 -15.06
N TYR A 49 -4.07 -1.25 -15.02
CA TYR A 49 -4.93 -0.64 -16.03
C TYR A 49 -4.23 0.57 -16.66
N PRO A 50 -3.37 0.38 -17.68
CA PRO A 50 -2.52 1.46 -18.19
C PRO A 50 -3.27 2.61 -18.88
N LYS A 51 -4.51 2.40 -19.33
CA LYS A 51 -5.30 3.47 -19.96
C LYS A 51 -5.99 4.35 -18.93
N GLU A 52 -6.33 3.73 -17.79
CA GLU A 52 -7.05 4.33 -16.68
C GLU A 52 -6.09 4.85 -15.60
N ASN A 53 -4.79 4.48 -15.68
CA ASN A 53 -3.75 4.82 -14.72
C ASN A 53 -4.02 4.28 -13.30
N TRP A 54 -4.57 3.06 -13.20
CA TRP A 54 -4.87 2.40 -11.92
C TRP A 54 -4.10 1.11 -11.73
N PHE A 55 -3.76 0.81 -10.47
CA PHE A 55 -3.07 -0.38 -10.02
C PHE A 55 -3.86 -1.04 -8.90
N ASP A 56 -4.23 -2.30 -9.10
CA ASP A 56 -4.95 -3.09 -8.12
C ASP A 56 -4.00 -3.99 -7.35
N PHE A 57 -4.14 -4.01 -6.03
CA PHE A 57 -3.33 -4.82 -5.14
C PHE A 57 -4.16 -5.68 -4.21
N ASP A 58 -3.68 -6.91 -4.01
CA ASP A 58 -4.04 -7.69 -2.84
C ASP A 58 -3.02 -7.38 -1.73
N ALA A 59 -3.48 -6.77 -0.65
CA ALA A 59 -2.65 -6.38 0.48
C ALA A 59 -2.76 -7.40 1.62
N LYS A 60 -1.62 -7.75 2.22
CA LYS A 60 -1.52 -8.67 3.35
C LYS A 60 -0.74 -8.05 4.50
N CYS A 61 -1.37 -8.01 5.67
CA CYS A 61 -0.80 -7.50 6.92
C CYS A 61 -0.27 -8.67 7.76
N ILE A 62 1.04 -8.71 7.94
CA ILE A 62 1.73 -9.66 8.80
C ILE A 62 2.25 -8.89 10.01
N MET A 63 1.39 -8.73 11.01
CA MET A 63 1.70 -8.00 12.24
C MET A 63 2.30 -8.93 13.29
N ARG A 64 3.10 -8.38 14.22
CA ARG A 64 3.50 -9.13 15.42
C ARG A 64 2.24 -9.57 16.17
N GLU A 65 2.32 -10.72 16.83
CA GLU A 65 1.17 -11.38 17.47
C GLU A 65 0.36 -10.45 18.36
N GLN A 66 1.03 -9.67 19.21
CA GLN A 66 0.41 -8.68 20.12
C GLN A 66 -0.39 -7.56 19.43
N TYR A 67 -0.15 -7.31 18.14
CA TYR A 67 -0.85 -6.28 17.35
C TYR A 67 -1.83 -6.87 16.33
N SER A 68 -1.80 -8.19 16.10
CA SER A 68 -2.52 -8.85 15.02
C SER A 68 -4.05 -8.76 15.09
N GLN A 69 -4.60 -8.42 16.26
CA GLN A 69 -6.04 -8.27 16.48
C GLN A 69 -6.59 -6.88 16.12
N PHE A 70 -5.72 -5.88 15.94
CA PHE A 70 -6.14 -4.49 15.74
C PHE A 70 -6.19 -4.08 14.26
N TYR A 71 -5.83 -4.98 13.35
CA TYR A 71 -5.68 -4.67 11.93
C TYR A 71 -6.20 -5.79 11.04
N PRO A 72 -6.83 -5.48 9.89
CA PRO A 72 -7.26 -6.50 8.95
C PRO A 72 -6.05 -7.31 8.48
N ARG A 73 -6.20 -8.62 8.40
CA ARG A 73 -5.13 -9.52 7.93
C ARG A 73 -4.86 -9.34 6.44
N GLU A 74 -5.91 -9.09 5.68
CA GLU A 74 -5.87 -8.96 4.22
C GLU A 74 -6.93 -7.93 3.81
N PHE A 75 -6.62 -7.12 2.80
CA PHE A 75 -7.55 -6.16 2.20
C PHE A 75 -7.19 -5.96 0.73
N PHE A 76 -8.14 -5.45 -0.04
CA PHE A 76 -7.92 -5.04 -1.42
C PHE A 76 -7.72 -3.53 -1.47
N CYS A 77 -6.83 -3.06 -2.34
CA CYS A 77 -6.73 -1.64 -2.61
C CYS A 77 -6.38 -1.33 -4.07
N SER A 78 -6.92 -0.24 -4.58
CA SER A 78 -6.61 0.34 -5.88
C SER A 78 -5.88 1.67 -5.68
N LEU A 79 -4.76 1.87 -6.38
CA LEU A 79 -4.00 3.12 -6.33
C LEU A 79 -3.85 3.72 -7.72
N HIS A 80 -4.01 5.04 -7.82
CA HIS A 80 -3.79 5.76 -9.05
C HIS A 80 -2.28 5.96 -9.30
N TYR A 81 -1.86 6.01 -10.56
CA TYR A 81 -0.47 6.22 -10.98
C TYR A 81 0.15 7.46 -10.35
N ASN A 82 -0.58 8.58 -10.38
CA ASN A 82 -0.11 9.85 -9.83
C ASN A 82 0.12 9.76 -8.32
N ASP A 83 -0.67 8.95 -7.61
CA ASP A 83 -0.58 8.79 -6.17
C ASP A 83 0.67 7.98 -5.78
N LEU A 84 0.98 6.93 -6.56
CA LEU A 84 2.23 6.18 -6.44
C LEU A 84 3.46 7.08 -6.72
N ILE A 85 3.42 7.87 -7.80
CA ILE A 85 4.51 8.80 -8.14
C ILE A 85 4.73 9.83 -7.03
N ARG A 86 3.66 10.46 -6.54
CA ARG A 86 3.72 11.43 -5.45
C ARG A 86 4.30 10.80 -4.18
N LEU A 87 3.83 9.60 -3.82
CA LEU A 87 4.37 8.88 -2.67
C LEU A 87 5.88 8.64 -2.78
N ALA A 88 6.37 8.21 -3.94
CA ALA A 88 7.80 8.04 -4.16
C ALA A 88 8.57 9.37 -4.05
N CYS A 89 8.07 10.44 -4.66
CA CYS A 89 8.69 11.77 -4.59
C CYS A 89 8.76 12.30 -3.15
N GLU A 90 7.71 12.11 -2.35
CA GLU A 90 7.69 12.55 -0.95
C GLU A 90 8.66 11.73 -0.08
N ILE A 91 8.70 10.41 -0.27
CA ILE A 91 9.68 9.57 0.42
C ILE A 91 11.10 10.05 0.11
N GLU A 92 11.42 10.35 -1.15
CA GLU A 92 12.74 10.87 -1.51
C GLU A 92 13.07 12.21 -0.89
N ARG A 93 12.15 13.17 -1.02
CA ARG A 93 12.32 14.51 -0.45
C ARG A 93 12.63 14.41 1.04
N LEU A 94 11.82 13.65 1.77
CA LEU A 94 11.98 13.47 3.21
C LEU A 94 13.28 12.73 3.56
N SER A 95 13.68 11.78 2.72
CA SER A 95 14.94 11.07 2.91
C SER A 95 16.16 11.98 2.72
N HIS A 96 16.06 12.97 1.83
CA HIS A 96 17.08 14.01 1.70
C HIS A 96 17.11 14.92 2.92
N GLU A 97 15.94 15.40 3.37
CA GLU A 97 15.81 16.28 4.53
C GLU A 97 16.34 15.63 5.82
N VAL A 98 15.97 14.37 6.06
CA VAL A 98 16.46 13.60 7.22
C VAL A 98 17.99 13.43 7.15
N LYS A 99 18.55 13.10 5.98
CA LYS A 99 20.00 12.94 5.81
C LYS A 99 20.80 14.21 6.06
N ASN A 100 20.23 15.37 5.72
CA ASN A 100 20.91 16.66 5.87
C ASN A 100 20.66 17.32 7.23
N ASN A 101 19.92 16.69 8.14
CA ASN A 101 19.40 17.32 9.37
C ASN A 101 18.58 18.59 9.09
N GLU A 102 17.90 18.64 7.95
CA GLU A 102 17.05 19.75 7.50
C GLU A 102 15.57 19.48 7.76
N PHE A 103 15.25 18.36 8.42
CA PHE A 103 13.87 17.96 8.68
C PHE A 103 13.15 19.00 9.55
N SER A 104 12.36 19.85 8.90
CA SER A 104 11.49 20.79 9.61
C SER A 104 10.26 20.03 10.11
N GLN A 105 9.96 20.12 11.40
CA GLN A 105 8.74 19.57 12.06
C GLN A 105 7.43 20.22 11.59
N ASN A 106 7.40 20.74 10.37
CA ASN A 106 6.15 21.17 9.75
C ASN A 106 5.48 19.89 9.27
N ASN A 107 4.45 19.44 10.02
CA ASN A 107 3.60 18.29 9.70
C ASN A 107 3.38 18.22 8.19
N ILE A 108 4.04 17.27 7.52
CA ILE A 108 3.70 16.95 6.14
C ILE A 108 2.53 16.00 6.25
N ASP A 109 1.33 16.60 6.32
CA ASP A 109 0.09 15.90 6.05
C ASP A 109 0.12 15.54 4.56
N TYR A 110 0.80 14.45 4.21
CA TYR A 110 0.59 13.87 2.90
C TYR A 110 -0.82 13.23 2.88
N MET A 111 -1.76 13.94 2.27
CA MET A 111 -3.02 13.42 1.75
C MET A 111 -3.26 14.05 0.37
N PRO A 112 -3.72 13.29 -0.65
CA PRO A 112 -4.58 12.11 -0.52
C PRO A 112 -4.05 10.86 -1.28
N LEU A 113 -4.50 9.67 -0.90
CA LEU A 113 -4.58 8.53 -1.81
C LEU A 113 -6.09 8.32 -2.00
N GLU A 114 -6.60 8.56 -3.21
CA GLU A 114 -8.05 8.63 -3.46
C GLU A 114 -8.79 7.29 -3.33
N ALA A 115 -8.11 6.20 -2.98
CA ALA A 115 -8.77 4.97 -2.57
C ALA A 115 -7.90 4.18 -1.58
N ASP A 116 -8.57 3.64 -0.56
CA ASP A 116 -8.18 2.51 0.28
C ASP A 116 -7.11 2.66 1.36
N PHE A 117 -6.05 3.49 1.25
CA PHE A 117 -5.15 3.73 2.41
C PHE A 117 -4.48 5.10 2.43
N GLN A 118 -3.76 5.45 3.49
CA GLN A 118 -2.99 6.69 3.66
C GLN A 118 -1.65 6.37 4.36
N LEU A 119 -0.58 7.05 3.94
CA LEU A 119 0.74 6.95 4.58
C LEU A 119 1.24 8.37 4.90
N MET A 120 1.37 8.67 6.18
CA MET A 120 1.88 9.95 6.70
C MET A 120 3.28 9.74 7.27
N LEU A 121 4.19 10.68 7.00
CA LEU A 121 5.55 10.69 7.56
C LEU A 121 5.68 11.90 8.50
N TYR A 122 5.96 11.64 9.78
CA TYR A 122 5.96 12.69 10.83
C TYR A 122 7.33 13.26 11.11
N ASP A 123 8.30 12.37 11.31
CA ASP A 123 9.66 12.71 11.69
C ASP A 123 10.61 11.61 11.25
N GLY A 124 11.89 11.88 11.36
CA GLY A 124 12.93 10.89 11.19
C GLY A 124 14.27 11.38 11.69
N TRP A 125 15.20 10.46 11.81
CA TRP A 125 16.58 10.74 12.17
C TRP A 125 17.50 9.88 11.30
N TYR A 126 18.70 10.37 11.04
CA TYR A 126 19.72 9.63 10.33
C TYR A 126 21.11 10.04 10.81
N GLU A 127 21.91 9.05 11.20
CA GLU A 127 23.26 9.22 11.70
C GLU A 127 24.09 8.00 11.26
N ASP A 128 25.28 8.25 10.70
CA ASP A 128 26.27 7.22 10.38
C ASP A 128 25.74 6.01 9.57
N GLY A 129 24.85 6.25 8.60
CA GLY A 129 24.31 5.18 7.75
C GLY A 129 23.10 4.44 8.33
N CYS A 130 22.67 4.82 9.53
CA CYS A 130 21.49 4.29 10.21
C CYS A 130 20.45 5.40 10.38
N GLY A 131 19.17 5.04 10.37
CA GLY A 131 18.12 6.01 10.59
C GLY A 131 16.74 5.37 10.55
N GLU A 132 15.75 6.13 10.99
CA GLU A 132 14.35 5.70 11.01
C GLU A 132 13.42 6.86 10.68
N PHE A 133 12.25 6.52 10.15
CA PHE A 133 11.12 7.42 9.99
C PHE A 133 10.00 7.01 10.93
N SER A 134 9.36 7.97 11.60
CA SER A 134 8.04 7.77 12.20
C SER A 134 6.96 7.99 11.14
N ILE A 135 6.09 7.00 10.99
CA ILE A 135 4.97 7.04 10.05
C ILE A 135 3.64 6.78 10.76
N CYS A 136 2.53 7.17 10.12
CA CYS A 136 1.22 6.57 10.36
C CYS A 136 0.68 6.00 9.07
N PHE A 137 0.21 4.77 9.15
CA PHE A 137 -0.48 4.09 8.05
C PHE A 137 -1.95 3.91 8.43
N MET A 138 -2.87 4.31 7.56
CA MET A 138 -4.31 4.22 7.78
C MET A 138 -4.99 3.56 6.59
N ILE A 139 -5.93 2.67 6.80
CA ILE A 139 -6.80 2.11 5.75
C ILE A 139 -8.13 2.83 5.81
N HIS A 140 -8.63 3.21 4.63
CA HIS A 140 -9.99 3.66 4.46
C HIS A 140 -10.91 2.44 4.36
N MET A 141 -11.98 2.41 5.14
CA MET A 141 -12.99 1.37 5.06
C MET A 141 -14.36 2.01 4.85
N GLU A 142 -15.07 1.48 3.86
CA GLU A 142 -16.46 1.81 3.61
C GLU A 142 -17.35 0.72 4.24
N ILE A 143 -18.28 1.14 5.09
CA ILE A 143 -19.30 0.26 5.65
C ILE A 143 -20.65 0.68 5.07
N LEU A 144 -21.29 -0.22 4.34
CA LEU A 144 -22.66 -0.03 3.85
C LEU A 144 -23.63 -0.39 4.97
N THR A 145 -24.35 0.60 5.49
CA THR A 145 -25.42 0.41 6.47
C THR A 145 -26.70 1.05 5.98
N ASN A 146 -27.79 0.27 5.85
CA ASN A 146 -29.16 0.76 5.59
C ASN A 146 -29.24 1.96 4.62
N ASP A 147 -28.71 1.78 3.40
CA ASP A 147 -28.68 2.76 2.30
C ASP A 147 -27.72 3.96 2.45
N GLU A 148 -26.87 3.99 3.48
CA GLU A 148 -25.80 4.98 3.66
C GLU A 148 -24.41 4.32 3.60
N VAL A 149 -23.44 5.03 3.03
CA VAL A 149 -22.02 4.66 3.06
C VAL A 149 -21.37 5.41 4.21
N GLU A 150 -21.00 4.68 5.26
CA GLU A 150 -20.20 5.22 6.36
C GLU A 150 -18.71 5.06 6.04
N HIS A 151 -17.96 6.15 6.16
CA HIS A 151 -16.51 6.16 5.98
C HIS A 151 -15.80 6.09 7.33
N SER A 152 -15.01 5.05 7.55
CA SER A 152 -14.19 4.87 8.75
C SER A 152 -12.72 4.68 8.38
N HIS A 153 -11.82 5.05 9.31
CA HIS A 153 -10.39 4.89 9.11
C HIS A 153 -9.78 4.08 10.26
N PHE A 154 -8.95 3.10 9.93
CA PHE A 154 -8.22 2.30 10.91
C PHE A 154 -6.73 2.31 10.59
N GLY A 155 -5.90 2.64 11.57
CA GLY A 155 -4.47 2.83 11.33
C GLY A 155 -3.61 2.61 12.55
N PHE A 156 -2.30 2.75 12.36
CA PHE A 156 -1.32 2.70 13.42
C PHE A 156 -0.17 3.67 13.13
N LYS A 157 0.42 4.17 14.21
CA LYS A 157 1.70 4.88 14.17
C LYS A 157 2.84 3.89 14.47
N THR A 158 3.91 3.93 13.69
CA THR A 158 5.06 3.04 13.86
C THR A 158 6.33 3.66 13.29
N LEU A 159 7.47 3.00 13.49
CA LEU A 159 8.74 3.34 12.87
C LEU A 159 9.04 2.44 11.67
N ILE A 160 9.79 2.97 10.71
CA ILE A 160 10.36 2.28 9.54
C ILE A 160 11.86 2.59 9.46
N ASP A 161 12.68 1.57 9.24
CA ASP A 161 14.11 1.74 8.99
C ASP A 161 14.35 2.53 7.68
N PHE A 162 15.28 3.48 7.72
CA PHE A 162 15.56 4.39 6.60
C PHE A 162 15.81 3.63 5.29
N ASN A 163 16.57 2.54 5.35
CA ASN A 163 16.89 1.72 4.18
C ASN A 163 15.66 0.98 3.63
N ASP A 164 14.78 0.48 4.50
CA ASP A 164 13.54 -0.16 4.05
C ASP A 164 12.59 0.86 3.39
N MET A 165 12.59 2.11 3.86
CA MET A 165 11.86 3.21 3.21
C MET A 165 12.43 3.51 1.80
N GLN A 166 13.76 3.52 1.64
CA GLN A 166 14.39 3.67 0.31
C GLN A 166 14.05 2.51 -0.63
N ILE A 167 14.03 1.28 -0.11
CA ILE A 167 13.64 0.09 -0.89
C ILE A 167 12.19 0.23 -1.37
N LEU A 168 11.28 0.66 -0.49
CA LEU A 168 9.89 0.92 -0.87
C LEU A 168 9.80 1.96 -2.00
N CYS A 169 10.50 3.08 -1.87
CA CYS A 169 10.53 4.14 -2.88
C CYS A 169 11.02 3.63 -4.24
N ASN A 170 12.12 2.87 -4.27
CA ASN A 170 12.66 2.30 -5.50
C ASN A 170 11.69 1.30 -6.13
N ASN A 171 11.06 0.45 -5.32
CA ASN A 171 10.07 -0.51 -5.81
C ASN A 171 8.83 0.17 -6.41
N ILE A 172 8.37 1.28 -5.80
CA ILE A 172 7.29 2.10 -6.37
C ILE A 172 7.70 2.64 -7.74
N ARG A 173 8.92 3.16 -7.87
CA ARG A 173 9.45 3.69 -9.13
C ARG A 173 9.59 2.66 -10.22
N GLU A 174 10.08 1.48 -9.88
CA GLU A 174 10.16 0.37 -10.83
C GLU A 174 8.77 -0.06 -11.27
N LEU A 175 7.80 -0.09 -10.34
CA LEU A 175 6.42 -0.44 -10.64
C LEU A 175 5.80 0.53 -11.65
N VAL A 176 5.89 1.83 -11.40
CA VAL A 176 5.32 2.90 -12.25
C VAL A 176 6.13 3.11 -13.54
N GLY A 177 7.47 3.09 -13.48
CA GLY A 177 8.33 3.27 -14.65
C GLY A 177 8.26 2.12 -15.65
N ALA A 178 8.02 0.89 -15.17
CA ALA A 178 7.76 -0.23 -16.06
C ALA A 178 6.28 -0.32 -16.49
N SER A 179 5.42 0.60 -16.08
CA SER A 179 4.08 0.81 -16.68
C SER A 179 4.12 1.76 -17.88
N GLU A 180 5.19 2.56 -18.06
CA GLU A 180 5.38 3.49 -19.19
C GLU A 180 5.74 2.82 -20.54
N ASN A 181 5.41 1.53 -20.75
CA ASN A 181 5.67 0.91 -22.06
C ASN A 181 4.58 -0.08 -22.53
N PRO A 182 3.60 0.43 -23.31
CA PRO A 182 3.11 -0.33 -24.46
C PRO A 182 2.93 0.48 -25.77
N MET A 183 3.37 1.74 -25.88
CA MET A 183 3.06 2.57 -27.07
C MET A 183 4.20 3.39 -27.71
N THR A 184 5.48 3.07 -27.49
CA THR A 184 6.59 3.65 -28.29
C THR A 184 7.28 2.64 -29.21
N SER A 185 6.55 1.64 -29.72
CA SER A 185 7.04 0.77 -30.80
C SER A 185 6.05 0.62 -31.95
N LYS A 186 5.41 1.71 -32.40
CA LYS A 186 4.90 1.81 -33.77
C LYS A 186 4.93 3.27 -34.23
N SER A 187 6.02 3.64 -34.91
CA SER A 187 6.04 4.31 -36.22
C SER A 187 7.33 5.09 -36.41
N LEU A 188 8.25 4.51 -37.18
CA LEU A 188 8.91 5.14 -38.33
C LEU A 188 9.17 4.04 -39.36
#